data_AF-A0A1N6VDC8-F1
#
_entry.id   AF-A0A1N6VDC8-F1
#
_cell.length_a   1.000
_cell.length_b   1.000
_cell.length_c   1.000
_cell.angle_alpha   90.00
_cell.angle_beta   90.00
_cell.angle_gamma   90.00
#
_symmetry.space_group_name_H-M   'P 1'
#
loop_
_entity.id
_entity.type
_entity.pdbx_description
1 polymer ?
#
loop_
_entity_poly.entity_id
_entity_poly.type
_entity_poly.pdbx_seq_one_letter_code
_entity_poly.pdbx_strand_id
1 'polypeptide(L)'
;MKSQDDRLRAMRFAQTLARRRQELGLNQAELTRRVRAMLTNDVKLDRASMSRYESGQNLPRPEVVQALAAVLEIPPQELIPAKVEASQSGPNLVAQPDGSYRLTMDLVLPYDVALDILKLVGAAKPVEKKES
;
A
#
# COMPACT_ATOMS: atom_id res chain seq x y z
N MET A 1 -4.86 6.36 -16.24
CA MET A 1 -5.90 6.90 -15.32
C MET A 1 -5.58 6.41 -13.92
N LYS A 2 -5.54 7.27 -12.88
CA LYS A 2 -5.40 6.83 -11.48
C LYS A 2 -6.66 6.03 -11.09
N SER A 3 -6.50 4.88 -10.44
CA SER A 3 -7.63 4.07 -9.95
C SER A 3 -8.47 4.88 -8.95
N GLN A 4 -9.77 4.60 -8.87
CA GLN A 4 -10.67 5.23 -7.89
C GLN A 4 -10.15 5.03 -6.45
N ASP A 5 -9.55 3.88 -6.17
CA ASP A 5 -8.96 3.54 -4.87
C ASP A 5 -7.76 4.43 -4.53
N ASP A 6 -6.91 4.74 -5.52
CA ASP A 6 -5.74 5.60 -5.30
C ASP A 6 -6.16 7.05 -4.97
N ARG A 7 -7.25 7.52 -5.59
CA ARG A 7 -7.81 8.85 -5.27
C ARG A 7 -8.35 8.89 -3.86
N LEU A 8 -9.11 7.87 -3.44
CA LEU A 8 -9.65 7.80 -2.08
C LEU A 8 -8.54 7.73 -1.03
N ARG A 9 -7.48 6.97 -1.30
CA ARG A 9 -6.29 6.90 -0.43
C ARG A 9 -5.58 8.25 -0.31
N ALA A 10 -5.39 8.95 -1.42
CA ALA A 10 -4.78 10.28 -1.42
C ALA A 10 -5.61 11.31 -0.64
N MET A 11 -6.95 11.25 -0.73
CA MET A 11 -7.83 12.14 0.04
C MET A 11 -7.79 11.83 1.55
N ARG A 12 -7.81 10.55 1.94
CA ARG A 12 -7.67 10.16 3.37
C ARG A 12 -6.34 10.61 3.95
N PHE A 13 -5.25 10.37 3.22
CA PHE A 13 -3.93 10.86 3.59
C PHE A 13 -3.92 12.37 3.80
N ALA A 14 -4.45 13.13 2.84
CA ALA A 14 -4.53 14.58 2.91
C ALA A 14 -5.29 15.07 4.16
N GLN A 15 -6.42 14.43 4.48
CA GLN A 15 -7.21 14.74 5.67
C GLN A 15 -6.45 14.45 6.96
N THR A 16 -5.84 13.26 7.08
CA THR A 16 -5.05 12.90 8.27
C THR A 16 -3.87 13.85 8.45
N LEU A 17 -3.15 14.16 7.37
CA LEU A 17 -2.03 15.10 7.35
C LEU A 17 -2.44 16.48 7.85
N ALA A 18 -3.49 17.06 7.26
CA ALA A 18 -3.99 18.39 7.62
C ALA A 18 -4.47 18.42 9.08
N ARG A 19 -5.21 17.40 9.51
CA ARG A 19 -5.71 17.28 10.89
C ARG A 19 -4.55 17.22 11.90
N ARG A 20 -3.60 16.29 11.73
CA ARG A 20 -2.46 16.15 12.65
C ARG A 20 -1.58 17.40 12.67
N ARG A 21 -1.36 18.02 11.52
CA ARG A 21 -0.63 19.28 11.45
C ARG A 21 -1.30 20.39 12.28
N GLN A 22 -2.63 20.49 12.20
CA GLN A 22 -3.41 21.45 12.98
C GLN A 22 -3.39 21.14 14.48
N GLU A 23 -3.52 19.88 14.88
CA GLU A 23 -3.42 19.43 16.28
C GLU A 23 -2.07 19.81 16.90
N LEU A 24 -0.98 19.71 16.12
CA LEU A 24 0.37 20.09 16.55
C LEU A 24 0.65 21.60 16.43
N GLY A 25 -0.31 22.41 15.98
CA GLY A 25 -0.13 23.86 15.80
C GLY A 25 0.90 24.24 14.72
N LEU A 26 1.22 23.32 13.80
CA LEU A 26 2.24 23.53 12.78
C LEU A 26 1.65 24.23 11.55
N ASN A 27 2.38 25.20 11.00
CA ASN A 27 2.09 25.71 9.67
C ASN A 27 2.79 24.86 8.59
N GLN A 28 2.36 24.97 7.34
CA GLN A 28 2.92 24.17 6.24
C GLN A 28 4.42 24.39 6.02
N ALA A 29 4.92 25.61 6.22
CA ALA A 29 6.33 25.92 6.03
C ALA A 29 7.20 25.26 7.11
N GLU A 30 6.74 25.29 8.36
CA GLU A 30 7.40 24.66 9.49
C GLU A 30 7.39 23.14 9.36
N LEU A 31 6.25 22.54 8.99
CA LEU A 31 6.18 21.10 8.70
C LEU A 31 7.16 20.73 7.59
N THR A 32 7.16 21.47 6.48
CA THR A 32 8.07 21.22 5.35
C THR A 32 9.53 21.29 5.79
N ARG A 33 9.89 22.30 6.60
CA ARG A 33 11.24 22.49 7.13
C ARG A 33 11.68 21.31 7.98
N ARG A 34 10.83 20.87 8.92
CA ARG A 34 11.11 19.73 9.81
C ARG A 34 11.26 18.42 9.06
N VAL A 35 10.33 18.14 8.13
CA VAL A 35 10.39 16.92 7.30
C VAL A 35 11.64 16.93 6.43
N ARG A 36 11.98 18.06 5.83
CA ARG A 36 13.19 18.19 5.00
C ARG A 36 14.48 17.94 5.80
N ALA A 37 14.52 18.32 7.07
CA ALA A 37 15.68 18.04 7.93
C ALA A 37 15.90 16.54 8.20
N MET A 38 14.88 15.71 8.00
CA MET A 38 14.95 14.25 8.16
C MET A 38 15.20 13.49 6.84
N LEU A 39 15.12 14.19 5.70
CA LEU A 39 15.30 13.59 4.39
C LEU A 39 16.77 13.67 3.96
N THR A 40 17.20 12.68 3.17
CA THR A 40 18.49 12.74 2.49
C THR A 40 18.49 13.81 1.40
N ASN A 41 19.67 14.35 1.06
CA ASN A 41 19.83 15.48 0.14
C ASN A 41 19.22 15.24 -1.27
N ASP A 42 18.99 13.99 -1.66
CA ASP A 42 18.46 13.63 -2.98
C ASP A 42 16.94 13.80 -3.08
N VAL A 43 16.23 13.92 -1.95
CA VAL A 43 14.76 14.07 -1.94
C VAL A 43 14.37 15.54 -1.83
N LYS A 44 13.92 16.11 -2.96
CA LYS A 44 13.39 17.47 -3.00
C LYS A 44 11.97 17.52 -2.43
N LEU A 45 11.85 18.06 -1.22
CA LEU A 45 10.56 18.42 -0.62
C LEU A 45 10.48 19.94 -0.45
N ASP A 46 9.48 20.54 -1.10
CA ASP A 46 9.20 21.97 -1.04
C ASP A 46 7.74 22.24 -0.62
N ARG A 47 7.42 23.51 -0.41
CA ARG A 47 6.07 23.93 0.01
C ARG A 47 5.01 23.58 -1.04
N ALA A 48 5.36 23.60 -2.33
CA ALA A 48 4.45 23.22 -3.41
C ALA A 48 4.09 21.72 -3.32
N SER A 49 5.07 20.87 -3.05
CA SER A 49 4.87 19.44 -2.81
C SER A 49 3.96 19.21 -1.59
N MET A 50 4.19 19.93 -0.49
CA MET A 50 3.35 19.85 0.70
C MET A 50 1.90 20.27 0.41
N SER A 51 1.69 21.33 -0.36
CA SER A 51 0.35 21.76 -0.77
C SER A 51 -0.35 20.72 -1.66
N ARG A 52 0.39 20.02 -2.54
CA ARG A 52 -0.16 18.93 -3.37
C ARG A 52 -0.51 17.69 -2.53
N TYR A 53 0.22 17.46 -1.45
CA TYR A 53 -0.06 16.41 -0.48
C TYR A 53 -1.32 16.72 0.34
N GLU A 54 -1.43 17.92 0.89
CA GLU A 54 -2.61 18.35 1.65
C GLU A 54 -3.88 18.51 0.81
N SER A 55 -3.76 18.61 -0.52
CA SER A 55 -4.92 18.61 -1.43
C SER A 55 -5.25 17.21 -1.98
N GLY A 56 -4.48 16.18 -1.61
CA GLY A 56 -4.69 14.81 -2.10
C GLY A 56 -4.42 14.65 -3.61
N GLN A 57 -3.76 15.61 -4.25
CA GLN A 57 -3.42 15.51 -5.67
C GLN A 57 -2.43 14.38 -5.93
N ASN A 58 -1.45 14.23 -5.03
CA ASN A 58 -0.40 13.22 -5.09
C ASN A 58 -0.15 12.59 -3.72
N LEU A 59 0.29 11.34 -3.75
CA LEU A 59 0.85 10.66 -2.58
C LEU A 59 2.37 10.87 -2.54
N PRO A 60 2.97 11.02 -1.34
CA PRO A 60 4.42 11.09 -1.20
C PRO A 60 5.07 9.72 -1.48
N ARG A 61 6.39 9.75 -1.72
CA ARG A 61 7.20 8.52 -1.74
C ARG A 61 7.33 7.94 -0.32
N PRO A 62 7.58 6.62 -0.17
CA PRO A 62 7.66 5.97 1.14
C PRO A 62 8.59 6.67 2.15
N GLU A 63 9.76 7.13 1.70
CA GLU A 63 10.72 7.87 2.54
C GLU A 63 10.13 9.18 3.10
N VAL A 64 9.38 9.92 2.28
CA VAL A 64 8.71 11.16 2.70
C VAL A 64 7.56 10.85 3.66
N VAL A 65 6.86 9.72 3.48
CA VAL A 65 5.81 9.27 4.40
C VAL A 65 6.40 8.95 5.77
N GLN A 66 7.53 8.26 5.82
CA GLN A 66 8.23 7.96 7.07
C GLN A 66 8.65 9.24 7.81
N ALA A 67 9.23 10.20 7.09
CA ALA A 67 9.63 11.48 7.66
C ALA A 67 8.41 12.31 8.13
N LEU A 68 7.31 12.33 7.36
CA LEU A 68 6.07 12.98 7.77
C LEU A 68 5.48 12.33 9.03
N ALA A 69 5.41 11.01 9.06
CA ALA A 69 4.89 10.25 10.19
C ALA A 69 5.68 10.54 11.47
N ALA A 70 7.01 10.59 11.37
CA ALA A 70 7.88 10.92 12.50
C ALA A 70 7.64 12.36 13.02
N VAL A 71 7.55 13.36 12.13
CA VAL A 71 7.29 14.76 12.54
C VAL A 71 5.87 14.95 13.09
N LEU A 72 4.90 14.17 12.60
CA LEU A 72 3.51 14.21 13.04
C LEU A 72 3.23 13.31 14.24
N GLU A 73 4.26 12.64 14.78
CA GLU A 73 4.18 11.77 15.95
C GLU A 73 3.11 10.68 15.83
N ILE A 74 2.97 10.10 14.64
CA ILE A 74 2.05 9.00 14.38
C ILE A 74 2.72 7.85 13.61
N PRO A 75 2.22 6.62 13.74
CA PRO A 75 2.64 5.52 12.89
C PRO A 75 2.41 5.81 11.39
N PRO A 76 3.33 5.45 10.48
CA PRO A 76 3.15 5.63 9.03
C PRO A 76 1.85 5.01 8.48
N GLN A 77 1.40 3.92 9.09
CA GLN A 77 0.18 3.18 8.73
C GLN A 77 -1.10 3.97 9.06
N GLU A 78 -1.05 4.86 10.06
CA GLU A 78 -2.16 5.77 10.36
C GLU A 78 -2.22 6.94 9.37
N LEU A 79 -1.05 7.39 8.90
CA LEU A 79 -0.95 8.50 7.95
C LEU A 79 -1.43 8.08 6.56
N ILE A 80 -0.97 6.93 6.08
CA ILE A 80 -1.46 6.31 4.86
C ILE A 80 -1.90 4.90 5.22
N PRO A 81 -3.21 4.60 5.23
CA PRO A 81 -3.64 3.21 5.32
C PRO A 81 -2.97 2.47 4.17
N ALA A 82 -2.22 1.42 4.52
CA ALA A 82 -1.51 0.59 3.58
C ALA A 82 -2.46 0.30 2.41
N LYS A 83 -1.93 0.35 1.19
CA LYS A 83 -2.67 -0.26 0.09
C LYS A 83 -2.99 -1.65 0.63
N VAL A 84 -4.26 -2.03 0.65
CA VAL A 84 -4.59 -3.44 0.76
C VAL A 84 -4.14 -4.03 -0.57
N GLU A 85 -2.82 -4.03 -0.81
CA GLU A 85 -2.18 -5.15 -1.45
C GLU A 85 -2.70 -6.28 -0.58
N ALA A 86 -3.56 -7.09 -1.14
CA ALA A 86 -3.82 -8.39 -0.60
C ALA A 86 -2.47 -9.13 -0.59
N SER A 87 -1.56 -8.79 0.33
CA SER A 87 -0.84 -9.80 1.08
C SER A 87 -1.90 -10.54 1.86
N GLN A 88 -2.71 -11.30 1.13
CA GLN A 88 -3.25 -12.52 1.67
C GLN A 88 -2.02 -13.39 1.87
N SER A 89 -1.39 -13.26 3.02
CA SER A 89 -0.66 -14.38 3.60
C SER A 89 -1.73 -15.43 3.93
N GLY A 90 -2.22 -16.10 2.89
CA GLY A 90 -3.38 -16.95 2.93
C GLY A 90 -3.77 -17.42 1.53
N PRO A 91 -4.38 -18.60 1.41
CA PRO A 91 -4.85 -19.12 0.14
C PRO A 91 -5.92 -18.21 -0.47
N ASN A 92 -5.67 -17.73 -1.69
CA ASN A 92 -6.64 -16.96 -2.48
C ASN A 92 -7.42 -17.91 -3.39
N LEU A 93 -8.75 -17.96 -3.22
CA LEU A 93 -9.64 -18.78 -4.03
C LEU A 93 -10.59 -17.90 -4.85
N VAL A 94 -10.47 -17.97 -6.18
CA VAL A 94 -11.25 -17.16 -7.12
C VAL A 94 -12.16 -18.05 -7.95
N ALA A 95 -13.48 -17.82 -7.92
CA ALA A 95 -14.43 -18.53 -8.77
C ALA A 95 -14.28 -18.14 -10.25
N GLN A 96 -14.41 -19.11 -11.15
CA GLN A 96 -14.41 -18.91 -12.60
C GLN A 96 -15.84 -19.09 -13.18
N PRO A 97 -16.13 -18.50 -14.35
CA PRO A 97 -17.46 -18.58 -14.98
C PRO A 97 -17.92 -20.01 -15.32
N ASP A 98 -16.97 -20.94 -15.48
CA ASP A 98 -17.22 -22.35 -15.75
C ASP A 98 -17.56 -23.17 -14.49
N GLY A 99 -17.68 -22.51 -13.33
CA GLY A 99 -17.93 -23.16 -12.03
C GLY A 99 -16.69 -23.76 -11.38
N SER A 100 -15.51 -23.66 -12.01
CA SER A 100 -14.23 -24.03 -11.40
C SER A 100 -13.71 -22.94 -10.48
N TYR A 101 -12.69 -23.25 -9.67
CA TYR A 101 -12.03 -22.28 -8.81
C TYR A 101 -10.53 -22.27 -9.09
N ARG A 102 -9.94 -21.08 -9.10
CA ARG A 102 -8.49 -20.87 -9.12
C ARG A 102 -7.99 -20.63 -7.70
N LEU A 103 -7.15 -21.52 -7.22
CA LEU A 103 -6.44 -21.39 -5.95
C LEU A 103 -5.02 -20.86 -6.20
N THR A 104 -4.63 -19.80 -5.52
CA THR A 104 -3.29 -19.20 -5.60
C THR A 104 -2.77 -18.98 -4.18
N MET A 105 -1.57 -19.46 -3.87
CA MET A 105 -0.97 -19.27 -2.55
C MET A 105 0.55 -19.19 -2.66
N ASP A 106 1.16 -18.27 -1.92
CA ASP A 106 2.62 -18.16 -1.78
C ASP A 106 3.03 -18.72 -0.41
N LEU A 107 3.64 -19.91 -0.40
CA LEU A 107 4.05 -20.61 0.81
C LEU A 107 5.54 -20.97 0.76
N VAL A 108 6.22 -20.80 1.89
CA VAL A 108 7.56 -21.36 2.12
C VAL A 108 7.40 -22.59 3.01
N LEU A 109 7.79 -23.75 2.49
CA LEU A 109 7.54 -25.04 3.13
C LEU A 109 8.81 -25.91 3.15
N PRO A 110 8.94 -26.81 4.13
CA PRO A 110 9.85 -27.95 4.06
C PRO A 110 9.60 -28.78 2.78
N TYR A 111 10.68 -29.34 2.22
CA TYR A 111 10.65 -30.01 0.91
C TYR A 111 9.73 -31.24 0.87
N ASP A 112 9.69 -32.02 1.94
CA ASP A 112 8.81 -33.17 2.12
C ASP A 112 7.33 -32.77 2.07
N VAL A 113 6.97 -31.69 2.77
CA VAL A 113 5.60 -31.14 2.75
C VAL A 113 5.24 -30.61 1.35
N ALA A 114 6.17 -29.95 0.66
CA ALA A 114 5.95 -29.47 -0.70
C ALA A 114 5.70 -30.62 -1.69
N LEU A 115 6.44 -31.74 -1.55
CA LEU A 115 6.22 -32.93 -2.37
C LEU A 115 4.85 -33.56 -2.15
N ASP A 116 4.38 -33.63 -0.91
CA ASP A 116 3.07 -34.21 -0.61
C ASP A 116 1.93 -33.35 -1.18
N ILE A 117 2.07 -32.02 -1.12
CA ILE A 117 1.15 -31.09 -1.79
C ILE A 117 1.19 -31.30 -3.31
N LEU A 118 2.37 -31.44 -3.93
CA LEU A 118 2.48 -31.66 -5.36
C LEU A 118 1.86 -32.99 -5.82
N LYS A 119 1.95 -34.06 -5.02
CA LYS A 119 1.25 -35.32 -5.32
C LYS A 119 -0.26 -35.15 -5.27
N LEU A 120 -0.76 -34.42 -4.26
CA LEU A 120 -2.19 -34.13 -4.12
C LEU A 120 -2.72 -33.29 -5.28
N VAL A 121 -1.98 -32.24 -5.68
CA VAL A 121 -2.37 -31.34 -6.78
C VAL A 121 -2.16 -31.98 -8.15
N GLY A 122 -1.08 -32.74 -8.35
CA GLY A 122 -0.78 -33.42 -9.62
C GLY A 122 -1.80 -34.51 -9.98
N ALA A 123 -2.55 -35.03 -9.00
CA ALA A 123 -3.68 -35.93 -9.24
C ALA A 123 -4.95 -35.20 -9.71
N ALA A 124 -5.04 -33.88 -9.53
CA ALA A 124 -6.15 -33.08 -10.03
C ALA A 124 -5.91 -32.72 -11.51
N LYS A 125 -6.78 -33.19 -12.41
CA LYS A 125 -6.70 -32.85 -13.84
C LYS A 125 -6.94 -31.34 -14.03
N PRO A 126 -6.06 -30.61 -14.74
CA PRO A 126 -6.31 -29.22 -15.06
C PRO A 126 -7.56 -29.12 -15.95
N VAL A 127 -8.43 -28.15 -15.64
CA VAL A 127 -9.61 -27.86 -16.46
C VAL A 127 -9.12 -27.13 -17.72
N GLU A 128 -9.19 -27.80 -18.86
CA GLU A 128 -8.81 -27.21 -20.15
C GLU A 128 -9.72 -26.01 -20.47
N LYS A 129 -9.10 -24.86 -20.74
CA LYS A 129 -9.81 -23.68 -21.22
C LYS A 129 -10.39 -23.98 -22.60
N LYS A 130 -11.72 -24.03 -22.71
CA LYS A 130 -12.38 -23.87 -24.00
C LYS A 130 -12.42 -22.38 -24.33
N GLU A 131 -11.57 -21.94 -25.25
CA GLU A 131 -11.74 -20.65 -25.91
C GLU A 131 -13.03 -20.71 -26.74
N SER A 132 -13.91 -19.72 -26.54
CA SER A 132 -15.09 -19.45 -27.36
C SER A 132 -15.26 -17.95 -27.47
#